data_AF-A0A7W1XRH9-F1
#
_entry.id   AF-A0A7W1XRH9-F1
#
_cell.length_a   1.000
_cell.length_b   1.000
_cell.length_c   1.000
_cell.angle_alpha   90.00
_cell.angle_beta   90.00
_cell.angle_gamma   90.00
#
_symmetry.space_group_name_H-M   'P 1'
#
loop_
_entity.id
_entity.type
_entity.pdbx_description
1 polymer ?
#
loop_
_entity_poly.entity_id
_entity_poly.type
_entity_poly.pdbx_seq_one_letter_code
_entity_poly.pdbx_strand_id
1 'polypeptide(L)' 'MLSDFASFNPETEYGLYILHIYEHIKDRLVDHIYPFVDEVSGDCLYFDYREGKEEPKIVLWDHEEAAIDKEKGLFPI' A
#
# COMPACT_ATOMS: atom_id res chain seq x y z
N MET A 1 -11.17 5.30 9.29
CA MET A 1 -10.65 4.84 10.62
C MET A 1 -9.62 3.82 10.22
N LEU A 2 -8.33 4.02 10.48
CA LEU A 2 -7.27 3.09 10.01
C LEU A 2 -7.52 1.74 10.68
N SER A 3 -8.26 0.85 9.99
CA SER A 3 -8.90 -0.28 10.64
C SER A 3 -7.88 -1.34 11.01
N ASP A 4 -6.90 -1.60 10.14
CA ASP A 4 -5.98 -2.72 10.34
C ASP A 4 -4.62 -2.46 9.69
N PHE A 5 -3.56 -2.81 10.41
CA PHE A 5 -2.23 -2.92 9.81
C PHE A 5 -2.19 -4.20 8.99
N ALA A 6 -1.54 -4.15 7.82
CA ALA A 6 -1.33 -5.35 7.03
C ALA A 6 -0.63 -6.42 7.89
N SER A 7 -1.22 -7.61 7.94
CA SER A 7 -0.82 -8.66 8.86
C SER A 7 0.31 -9.49 8.28
N PHE A 8 1.28 -9.87 9.12
CA PHE A 8 2.30 -10.86 8.77
C PHE A 8 1.86 -12.30 9.08
N ASN A 9 0.66 -12.50 9.63
CA ASN A 9 0.12 -13.82 9.91
C ASN A 9 -0.57 -14.41 8.67
N PRO A 10 -0.06 -15.51 8.08
CA PRO A 10 -0.69 -16.15 6.93
C PRO A 10 -2.06 -16.77 7.25
N GLU A 11 -2.34 -17.07 8.52
CA GLU A 11 -3.60 -17.66 8.98
C GLU A 11 -4.66 -16.60 9.33
N THR A 12 -4.47 -15.35 8.90
CA THR A 12 -5.43 -14.28 9.17
C THR A 12 -6.77 -14.53 8.47
N GLU A 13 -7.85 -14.47 9.24
CA GLU A 13 -9.21 -14.83 8.80
C GLU A 13 -9.75 -13.91 7.68
N TYR A 14 -9.23 -12.68 7.60
CA TYR A 14 -9.73 -11.64 6.70
C TYR A 14 -8.91 -11.46 5.42
N GLY A 15 -7.97 -12.36 5.12
CA GLY A 15 -7.14 -12.25 3.92
C GLY A 15 -6.16 -11.07 3.95
N LEU A 16 -6.01 -10.41 5.10
CA LEU A 16 -5.11 -9.27 5.35
C LEU A 16 -3.63 -9.64 5.41
N TYR A 17 -3.25 -10.81 4.88
CA TYR A 17 -1.86 -11.25 4.87
C TYR A 17 -1.08 -10.41 3.86
N ILE A 18 -0.07 -9.68 4.31
CA ILE A 18 0.64 -8.68 3.50
C ILE A 18 1.17 -9.23 2.17
N LEU A 19 1.67 -10.48 2.13
CA LEU A 19 2.15 -11.07 0.88
C LEU A 19 0.98 -11.39 -0.06
N HIS A 20 -0.16 -11.81 0.47
CA HIS A 20 -1.36 -12.05 -0.32
C HIS A 20 -1.90 -10.75 -0.91
N ILE A 21 -1.98 -9.67 -0.10
CA ILE A 21 -2.35 -8.34 -0.58
C ILE A 21 -1.37 -7.89 -1.66
N TYR A 22 -0.07 -7.93 -1.39
CA TYR A 22 0.98 -7.50 -2.32
C TYR A 22 0.87 -8.19 -3.69
N GLU A 23 0.63 -9.51 -3.72
CA GLU A 23 0.46 -10.25 -4.97
C GLU A 23 -0.71 -9.75 -5.83
N HIS A 24 -1.78 -9.20 -5.22
CA HIS A 24 -2.96 -8.67 -5.92
C HIS A 24 -2.83 -7.22 -6.40
N ILE A 25 -1.85 -6.48 -5.90
CA ILE A 25 -1.69 -5.05 -6.18
C ILE A 25 -0.36 -4.71 -6.83
N LYS A 26 0.63 -5.61 -6.82
CA LYS A 26 2.00 -5.36 -7.33
C LYS A 26 2.04 -4.90 -8.78
N ASP A 27 1.03 -5.24 -9.59
CA ASP A 27 0.90 -4.79 -10.97
C ASP A 27 0.56 -3.29 -11.06
N ARG A 28 -0.02 -2.70 -10.01
CA ARG A 28 -0.41 -1.29 -9.89
C ARG A 28 0.52 -0.47 -8.98
N LEU A 29 1.50 -1.10 -8.34
CA LEU A 29 2.50 -0.39 -7.53
C LEU A 29 3.60 0.22 -8.39
N VAL A 30 4.04 1.40 -7.97
CA VAL A 30 5.30 2.02 -8.41
C VAL A 30 6.46 1.33 -7.69
N ASP A 31 7.59 1.18 -8.39
CA ASP A 31 8.80 0.58 -7.82
C ASP A 31 9.24 1.31 -6.54
N HIS A 32 9.67 0.52 -5.55
CA HIS A 32 10.14 0.99 -4.23
C HIS A 32 9.08 1.69 -3.36
N ILE A 33 7.80 1.42 -3.62
CA ILE A 33 6.69 1.85 -2.76
C ILE A 33 6.01 0.61 -2.16
N TYR A 34 5.89 0.56 -0.83
CA TYR A 34 5.42 -0.64 -0.11
C TYR A 34 4.30 -0.33 0.89
N PRO A 35 3.24 -1.15 0.96
CA PRO A 35 2.13 -0.92 1.87
C PRO A 35 2.54 -1.24 3.30
N PHE A 36 1.98 -0.49 4.26
CA PHE A 36 2.08 -0.83 5.68
C PHE A 36 0.75 -0.68 6.44
N VAL A 37 -0.25 -0.03 5.85
CA VAL A 37 -1.64 0.00 6.35
C VAL A 37 -2.59 -0.32 5.20
N ASP A 38 -3.58 -1.15 5.50
CA ASP A 38 -4.71 -1.42 4.62
C ASP A 38 -5.96 -0.74 5.21
N GLU A 39 -6.76 -0.08 4.37
CA GLU A 39 -8.11 0.35 4.78
C GLU A 39 -9.14 -0.45 3.99
N VAL A 40 -10.23 -0.84 4.66
CA VAL A 40 -11.36 -1.58 4.10
C VAL A 40 -11.95 -0.92 2.84
N SER A 41 -11.72 0.38 2.64
CA SER A 41 -12.13 1.16 1.47
C SER A 41 -11.26 0.94 0.22
N GLY A 42 -10.07 0.33 0.37
CA GLY A 42 -9.06 0.18 -0.68
C GLY A 42 -7.96 1.25 -0.65
N ASP A 43 -8.16 2.36 0.07
CA ASP A 43 -7.15 3.40 0.22
C ASP A 43 -6.16 3.04 1.32
N CYS A 44 -4.88 3.15 1.00
CA CYS A 44 -3.84 2.51 1.81
C CYS A 44 -2.67 3.46 2.02
N LEU A 45 -1.97 3.33 3.15
CA LEU A 45 -0.74 4.09 3.41
C LEU A 45 0.48 3.27 3.01
N TYR A 46 1.39 3.94 2.31
CA TYR A 46 2.61 3.34 1.79
C TYR A 46 3.85 4.12 2.21
N PHE A 47 4.94 3.40 2.35
CA PHE A 47 6.27 3.98 2.41
C PHE A 47 6.81 4.18 1.00
N ASP A 48 7.19 5.41 0.66
CA ASP A 48 7.90 5.76 -0.57
C ASP A 48 9.39 5.88 -0.29
N TYR A 49 10.15 4.90 -0.76
CA TYR A 49 11.61 4.82 -0.59
C TYR A 49 12.39 5.41 -1.78
N ARG A 50 11.74 6.02 -2.76
CA ARG A 50 12.41 6.49 -3.99
C ARG A 50 13.44 7.60 -3.72
N GLU A 51 13.22 8.42 -2.69
CA GLU A 51 14.10 9.53 -2.33
C GLU A 51 14.88 9.34 -1.02
N GLY A 52 14.56 8.31 -0.22
CA GLY A 52 15.17 8.10 1.10
C GLY A 52 15.03 6.65 1.57
N LYS A 53 16.16 5.96 1.73
CA LYS A 53 16.17 4.54 2.18
C LYS A 53 15.92 4.37 3.68
N GLU A 54 16.42 5.31 4.49
CA GLU A 54 16.30 5.23 5.96
C GLU A 54 15.15 6.09 6.50
N GLU A 55 14.75 7.11 5.75
CA GLU A 55 13.64 8.00 6.08
C GLU A 55 12.68 8.07 4.89
N PRO A 56 11.86 7.01 4.67
CA PRO A 56 10.87 7.01 3.61
C PRO A 56 9.80 8.06 3.87
N LYS A 57 9.25 8.63 2.80
CA LYS A 57 8.04 9.45 2.91
C LYS A 57 6.85 8.53 3.11
N ILE A 58 5.82 9.03 3.80
CA ILE A 58 4.52 8.37 3.82
C ILE A 58 3.66 9.02 2.75
N VAL A 59 2.99 8.19 1.95
CA VAL A 59 2.04 8.62 0.93
C VAL A 59 0.73 7.85 1.08
N LEU A 60 -0.36 8.51 0.73
CA LEU A 60 -1.63 7.85 0.47
C LEU A 60 -1.58 7.27 -0.94
N TRP A 61 -2.05 6.05 -1.09
CA TRP A 61 -2.26 5.41 -2.37
C TRP A 61 -3.75 5.23 -2.62
N ASP A 62 -4.23 5.93 -3.63
CA ASP A 62 -5.58 5.81 -4.18
C ASP A 62 -5.58 4.68 -5.22
N HIS A 63 -6.33 3.64 -4.92
CA HIS A 63 -6.37 2.43 -5.73
C HIS A 63 -7.15 2.60 -7.04
N GLU A 64 -8.07 3.58 -7.13
CA GLU A 64 -8.83 3.90 -8.33
C GLU A 64 -7.97 4.67 -9.33
N GLU A 65 -7.26 5.70 -8.87
CA GLU A 65 -6.32 6.46 -9.70
C GLU A 65 -5.11 5.60 -10.11
N ALA A 66 -4.57 4.78 -9.19
CA ALA A 66 -3.45 3.88 -9.50
C ALA A 66 -3.80 2.79 -10.53
N ALA A 67 -5.08 2.43 -10.66
CA ALA A 67 -5.54 1.52 -11.70
C ALA A 67 -5.49 2.14 -13.11
N ILE A 68 -5.54 3.48 -13.20
CA ILE A 68 -5.40 4.23 -14.45
C ILE A 68 -3.93 4.55 -14.72
N ASP A 69 -3.24 5.08 -13.72
CA ASP A 69 -1.82 5.47 -13.78
C ASP A 69 -1.21 5.35 -12.38
N LYS A 70 -0.25 4.46 -12.24
CA LYS A 70 0.38 4.11 -10.95
C LYS A 70 0.95 5.33 -10.22
N GLU A 71 1.47 6.31 -10.94
CA GLU A 71 2.09 7.50 -10.35
C GLU A 71 1.04 8.51 -9.88
N LYS A 72 -0.11 8.59 -10.56
CA LYS A 72 -1.19 9.52 -10.20
C LYS A 72 -1.96 9.13 -8.96
N GLY A 73 -1.93 7.85 -8.60
CA GLY A 73 -2.52 7.36 -7.35
C GLY A 73 -1.74 7.72 -6.09
N LEU A 74 -0.58 8.37 -6.19
CA LEU A 74 0.27 8.69 -5.03
C LEU A 74 0.08 10.12 -4.57
N PHE A 75 -0.39 10.29 -3.34
CA PHE A 75 -0.63 11.59 -2.73
C PHE A 75 0.24 11.79 -1.49
N PRO A 76 1.01 12.89 -1.39
CA PRO A 76 1.73 13.23 -0.17
C PRO A 76 0.74 13.58 0.95
N ILE A 77 1.07 13.17 2.18
CA ILE A 77 0.29 13.48 3.39
C ILE A 77 1.06 14.33 4.39
#